data_AF-A0A1H5KQC0-F1
#
_entry.id   AF-A0A1H5KQC0-F1
#
_cell.length_a   1.000
_cell.length_b   1.000
_cell.length_c   1.000
_cell.angle_alpha   90.00
_cell.angle_beta   90.00
_cell.angle_gamma   90.00
#
_symmetry.space_group_name_H-M   'P 1'
#
loop_
_entity.id
_entity.type
_entity.pdbx_description
1 polymer ?
#
loop_
_entity_poly.entity_id
_entity_poly.type
_entity_poly.pdbx_seq_one_letter_code
_entity_poly.pdbx_strand_id
1 'polypeptide(L)'
;MRLRVELVLEVEDGDEVTKAALQRIAGDPDLPGEERAQAEAAVTEDTAEALAYLVDPFDLVSEVPGVELQQASWSSERISYDPDSPDWDLDEDDDDGDDEEGGIG
;
A
#
# COMPACT_ATOMS: atom_id res chain seq x y z
N MET A 1 20.91 -1.90 1.59
CA MET A 1 19.95 -3.02 1.45
C MET A 1 18.78 -2.53 0.61
N ARG A 2 18.17 -3.38 -0.22
CA ARG A 2 16.97 -3.03 -0.99
C ARG A 2 15.86 -3.98 -0.57
N LEU A 3 14.76 -3.41 -0.07
CA LEU A 3 13.52 -4.13 0.19
C LEU A 3 12.60 -3.97 -1.03
N ARG A 4 11.89 -5.03 -1.42
CA ARG A 4 10.80 -4.97 -2.39
C ARG A 4 9.53 -5.38 -1.65
N VAL A 5 8.48 -4.57 -1.78
CA VAL A 5 7.21 -4.77 -1.10
C VAL A 5 6.11 -4.80 -2.15
N GLU A 6 5.16 -5.70 -1.97
CA GLU A 6 3.90 -5.80 -2.69
C GLU A 6 2.78 -5.67 -1.65
N LEU A 7 1.81 -4.80 -1.91
CA LEU A 7 0.71 -4.54 -0.98
C LEU A 7 -0.60 -4.71 -1.73
N VAL A 8 -1.46 -5.57 -1.19
CA VAL A 8 -2.81 -5.79 -1.66
C VAL A 8 -3.76 -5.36 -0.56
N LEU A 9 -4.74 -4.51 -0.90
CA LEU A 9 -5.64 -3.86 0.06
C LEU A 9 -7.07 -3.98 -0.44
N GLU A 10 -8.00 -4.31 0.45
CA GLU A 10 -9.42 -4.12 0.21
C GLU A 10 -9.82 -2.70 0.60
N VAL A 11 -10.48 -1.98 -0.31
CA VAL A 11 -11.08 -0.69 -0.02
C VAL A 11 -12.56 -0.90 0.28
N GLU A 12 -12.91 -0.88 1.57
CA GLU A 12 -14.31 -1.07 2.02
C GLU A 12 -15.22 0.09 1.56
N ASP A 13 -14.70 1.33 1.53
CA ASP A 13 -15.43 2.53 1.12
C ASP A 13 -14.49 3.53 0.42
N GLY A 14 -14.62 3.64 -0.91
CA GLY A 14 -13.80 4.55 -1.71
C GLY A 14 -14.13 6.04 -1.52
N ASP A 15 -15.34 6.38 -1.09
CA ASP A 15 -15.75 7.76 -0.86
C ASP A 15 -15.12 8.30 0.43
N GLU A 16 -15.06 7.48 1.48
CA GLU A 16 -14.36 7.85 2.72
C GLU A 16 -12.84 7.99 2.52
N VAL A 17 -12.23 7.17 1.66
CA VAL A 17 -10.82 7.32 1.26
C VAL A 17 -10.60 8.64 0.51
N THR A 18 -11.43 8.94 -0.49
CA THR A 18 -11.38 10.19 -1.25
C THR A 18 -11.51 11.41 -0.33
N LYS A 19 -12.47 11.37 0.59
CA LYS A 19 -12.71 12.44 1.56
C LYS A 19 -11.55 12.62 2.54
N ALA A 20 -10.93 11.53 3.00
CA ALA A 20 -9.74 11.60 3.84
C ALA A 20 -8.57 12.26 3.08
N ALA A 21 -8.38 11.92 1.81
CA ALA A 21 -7.35 12.54 0.96
C ALA A 21 -7.61 14.04 0.78
N LEU A 22 -8.85 14.44 0.45
CA LEU A 22 -9.23 15.86 0.35
C LEU A 22 -9.02 16.63 1.66
N GLN A 23 -9.33 16.02 2.81
CA GLN A 23 -9.06 16.62 4.12
C GLN A 23 -7.57 16.81 4.38
N ARG A 24 -6.73 15.83 4.02
CA ARG A 24 -5.28 15.93 4.13
C ARG A 24 -4.74 17.03 3.22
N ILE A 25 -5.16 17.07 1.96
CA ILE A 25 -4.78 18.10 1.00
C ILE A 25 -5.13 19.48 1.56
N ALA A 26 -6.38 19.69 1.97
CA ALA A 26 -6.85 20.97 2.54
C ALA A 26 -6.05 21.41 3.78
N GLY A 27 -5.58 20.46 4.57
CA GLY A 27 -4.78 20.70 5.77
C GLY A 27 -3.29 20.92 5.54
N ASP A 28 -2.77 20.66 4.33
CA ASP A 28 -1.35 20.80 4.00
C ASP A 28 -0.99 22.28 3.76
N PRO A 29 -0.23 22.94 4.65
CA PRO A 29 0.14 24.35 4.49
C PRO A 29 1.27 24.56 3.48
N ASP A 30 2.03 23.51 3.16
CA ASP A 30 3.22 23.58 2.30
C ASP A 30 2.85 23.36 0.83
N LEU A 31 1.62 22.92 0.54
CA LEU A 31 1.11 22.69 -0.81
C LEU A 31 0.60 23.98 -1.50
N PRO A 32 1.25 24.44 -2.59
CA PRO A 32 0.83 25.61 -3.37
C PRO A 32 -0.56 25.46 -3.99
N GLY A 33 -1.23 26.57 -4.29
CA GLY A 33 -2.62 26.55 -4.76
C GLY A 33 -2.86 25.79 -6.09
N GLU A 34 -1.94 25.88 -7.05
CA GLU A 34 -2.05 25.14 -8.32
C GLU A 34 -1.83 23.64 -8.12
N GLU A 35 -0.82 23.26 -7.33
CA GLU A 35 -0.53 21.86 -6.99
C GLU A 35 -1.67 21.24 -6.17
N ARG A 36 -2.25 22.02 -5.26
CA ARG A 36 -3.45 21.63 -4.49
C ARG A 36 -4.62 21.29 -5.40
N ALA A 37 -4.95 22.18 -6.36
CA ALA A 37 -6.06 21.94 -7.27
C ALA A 37 -5.83 20.69 -8.14
N GLN A 38 -4.59 20.41 -8.53
CA GLN A 38 -4.23 19.20 -9.26
C GLN A 38 -4.37 17.95 -8.40
N ALA A 39 -3.88 17.99 -7.15
CA ALA A 39 -4.04 16.90 -6.19
C ALA A 39 -5.51 16.62 -5.89
N GLU A 40 -6.31 17.66 -5.62
CA GLU A 40 -7.76 17.53 -5.38
C GLU A 40 -8.48 16.89 -6.56
N ALA A 41 -8.12 17.29 -7.79
CA ALA A 41 -8.67 16.68 -9.00
C ALA A 41 -8.29 15.20 -9.12
N ALA A 42 -7.02 14.86 -8.92
CA ALA A 42 -6.52 13.49 -9.02
C ALA A 42 -7.21 12.54 -8.02
N VAL A 43 -7.26 12.91 -6.74
CA VAL A 43 -7.86 12.05 -5.70
C VAL A 43 -9.38 11.93 -5.84
N THR A 44 -10.04 12.88 -6.51
CA THR A 44 -11.48 12.80 -6.81
C THR A 44 -11.76 11.93 -8.04
N GLU A 45 -10.82 11.84 -8.98
CA GLU A 45 -10.96 11.05 -10.20
C GLU A 45 -10.70 9.55 -9.97
N ASP A 46 -9.77 9.21 -9.08
CA ASP A 46 -9.39 7.82 -8.80
C ASP A 46 -9.08 7.57 -7.31
N THR A 47 -9.71 6.54 -6.75
CA THR A 47 -9.43 6.05 -5.39
C THR A 47 -7.98 5.57 -5.22
N ALA A 48 -7.34 5.06 -6.28
CA ALA A 48 -5.93 4.71 -6.25
C ALA A 48 -5.05 5.95 -5.99
N GLU A 49 -5.33 7.07 -6.66
CA GLU A 49 -4.65 8.35 -6.42
C GLU A 49 -4.90 8.88 -4.99
N ALA A 50 -6.12 8.71 -4.48
CA ALA A 50 -6.44 9.04 -3.09
C ALA A 50 -5.59 8.22 -2.09
N LEU A 51 -5.41 6.93 -2.34
CA LEU A 51 -4.51 6.08 -1.53
C LEU A 51 -3.04 6.49 -1.67
N ALA A 52 -2.60 6.80 -2.90
CA ALA A 52 -1.25 7.30 -3.18
C ALA A 52 -0.92 8.55 -2.36
N TYR A 53 -1.91 9.43 -2.20
CA TYR A 53 -1.76 10.67 -1.43
C TYR A 53 -1.78 10.44 0.09
N LEU A 54 -2.49 9.42 0.57
CA LEU A 54 -2.68 9.16 2.00
C LEU A 54 -1.54 8.36 2.64
N VAL A 55 -0.90 7.47 1.90
CA VAL A 55 0.15 6.60 2.41
C VAL A 55 1.51 7.27 2.25
N ASP A 56 2.21 7.42 3.37
CA ASP A 56 3.61 7.81 3.38
C ASP A 56 4.49 6.53 3.47
N PRO A 57 5.26 6.19 2.42
CA PRO A 57 6.14 5.03 2.46
C PRO A 57 7.30 5.20 3.45
N PHE A 58 7.63 6.42 3.90
CA PHE A 58 8.59 6.65 4.97
C PHE A 58 8.08 6.14 6.31
N ASP A 59 6.78 6.31 6.59
CA ASP A 59 6.18 5.87 7.85
C ASP A 59 6.25 4.34 8.01
N LEU A 60 6.19 3.58 6.91
CA LEU A 60 6.17 2.10 6.93
C LEU A 60 7.37 1.45 7.62
N VAL A 61 8.55 2.07 7.57
CA VAL A 61 9.78 1.54 8.19
C VAL A 61 10.34 2.46 9.27
N SER A 62 9.70 3.59 9.53
CA SER A 62 10.17 4.64 10.44
C SER A 62 10.35 4.16 11.88
N GLU A 63 9.56 3.18 12.31
CA GLU A 63 9.59 2.64 13.68
C GLU A 63 10.62 1.53 13.89
N VAL A 64 11.34 1.09 12.85
CA VAL A 64 12.33 0.00 12.95
C VAL A 64 13.66 0.54 13.51
N PRO A 65 14.12 0.09 14.70
CA PRO A 65 15.33 0.63 15.31
C PRO A 65 16.58 0.44 14.43
N GLY A 66 17.31 1.54 14.20
CA GLY A 66 18.54 1.53 13.40
C GLY A 66 18.32 1.57 11.89
N VAL A 67 17.09 1.78 11.42
CA VAL A 67 16.76 1.97 10.00
C VAL A 67 16.55 3.44 9.72
N GLU A 68 17.22 3.95 8.69
CA GLU A 68 17.00 5.27 8.09
C GLU A 68 16.64 5.05 6.61
N LEU A 69 15.47 5.54 6.19
CA LEU A 69 15.02 5.36 4.82
C LEU A 69 15.69 6.38 3.88
N GLN A 70 16.47 5.87 2.92
CA GLN A 70 17.14 6.71 1.93
C GLN A 70 16.29 7.02 0.69
N GLN A 71 15.44 6.08 0.31
CA GLN A 71 14.61 6.17 -0.90
C GLN A 71 13.45 5.19 -0.78
N ALA A 72 12.25 5.65 -1.12
CA ALA A 72 11.13 4.80 -1.49
C ALA A 72 10.63 5.17 -2.88
N SER A 73 10.19 4.17 -3.63
CA SER A 73 9.49 4.33 -4.91
C SER A 73 8.34 3.35 -4.90
N TRP A 74 7.16 3.84 -5.23
CA TRP A 74 5.95 3.02 -5.25
C TRP A 74 4.94 3.67 -6.20
N SER A 75 3.94 2.89 -6.58
CA SER A 75 2.80 3.31 -7.40
C SER A 75 1.58 2.57 -6.87
N SER A 76 0.44 3.24 -6.92
CA SER A 76 -0.87 2.64 -6.64
C SER A 76 -1.61 2.41 -7.94
N GLU A 77 -2.34 1.31 -8.03
CA GLU A 77 -3.26 1.05 -9.14
C GLU A 77 -4.49 0.30 -8.64
N ARG A 78 -5.59 0.44 -9.37
CA ARG A 78 -6.79 -0.34 -9.13
C ARG A 78 -6.73 -1.63 -9.93
N ILE A 79 -6.73 -2.76 -9.22
CA ILE A 79 -6.82 -4.09 -9.81
C ILE A 79 -8.18 -4.73 -9.50
N SER A 80 -8.62 -5.64 -10.37
CA SER A 80 -9.84 -6.43 -10.11
C SER A 80 -9.49 -7.59 -9.19
N TYR A 81 -10.27 -7.78 -8.13
CA TYR A 81 -10.14 -8.94 -7.25
C TYR A 81 -10.45 -10.22 -8.04
N ASP A 82 -9.49 -11.15 -8.06
CA ASP A 82 -9.63 -12.48 -8.66
C ASP A 82 -9.11 -13.53 -7.67
N PRO A 83 -9.99 -14.14 -6.86
CA PRO A 83 -9.59 -15.11 -5.83
C PRO A 83 -9.00 -16.41 -6.39
N ASP A 84 -9.19 -16.68 -7.69
CA ASP A 84 -8.64 -17.86 -8.35
C ASP A 84 -7.30 -17.56 -9.07
N SER A 85 -6.83 -16.30 -9.03
CA SER A 85 -5.55 -15.90 -9.62
C SER A 85 -4.40 -16.08 -8.63
N PRO A 86 -3.27 -16.66 -9.06
CA PRO A 86 -2.09 -16.86 -8.19
C PRO A 86 -1.49 -15.55 -7.68
N ASP A 87 -1.83 -14.40 -8.28
CA ASP A 87 -1.40 -13.09 -7.81
C ASP A 87 -2.07 -12.68 -6.47
N TRP A 88 -3.10 -13.42 -6.03
CA TRP A 88 -3.85 -13.17 -4.79
C TRP A 88 -3.67 -14.25 -3.72
N ASP A 89 -2.95 -15.34 -4.03
CA ASP A 89 -2.68 -16.44 -3.10
C ASP A 89 -1.55 -16.04 -2.13
N LEU A 90 -1.91 -15.33 -1.06
CA LEU A 90 -0.99 -14.91 0.01
C LEU A 90 -0.62 -16.06 0.98
N ASP A 91 -1.21 -17.24 0.78
CA ASP A 91 -1.13 -18.40 1.69
C ASP A 91 -0.26 -19.56 1.15
N GLU A 92 0.37 -19.46 -0.04
CA GLU A 92 1.12 -20.58 -0.64
C GLU A 92 2.60 -20.72 -0.22
N ASP A 93 3.08 -19.93 0.76
CA ASP A 93 4.46 -20.01 1.30
C ASP A 93 4.51 -20.58 2.75
N ASP A 94 3.67 -21.55 3.10
CA ASP A 94 3.77 -22.26 4.40
C ASP A 94 3.50 -23.79 4.29
N ASP A 95 4.02 -24.44 3.25
CA ASP A 95 4.26 -25.90 3.25
C ASP A 95 5.73 -26.20 2.91
N ASP A 96 6.63 -25.80 3.81
CA ASP A 96 8.01 -26.28 3.80
C ASP A 96 8.35 -26.91 5.16
N GLY A 97 7.97 -28.19 5.30
CA GLY A 97 8.75 -29.19 6.04
C GLY A 97 8.27 -29.60 7.43
N ASP A 98 7.59 -30.74 7.54
CA ASP A 98 8.08 -31.90 8.33
C ASP A 98 7.26 -33.17 8.01
N ASP A 99 7.92 -34.16 7.39
CA ASP A 99 7.79 -35.59 7.77
C ASP A 99 8.71 -36.44 6.86
N GLU A 100 10.03 -36.21 6.97
CA GLU A 100 11.01 -37.24 6.63
C GLU A 100 11.14 -38.23 7.79
N GLU A 101 10.61 -39.44 7.57
CA GLU A 101 11.04 -40.75 8.08
C GLU A 101 11.45 -40.91 9.57
N GLY A 102 10.70 -41.75 10.32
CA GLY A 102 11.27 -42.47 11.46
C GLY A 102 10.30 -43.20 12.38
N GLY A 103 9.95 -44.45 12.09
CA GLY A 103 9.12 -45.26 13.01
C GLY A 103 9.05 -46.75 12.70
N ILE A 104 10.14 -47.47 12.99
CA ILE A 104 10.21 -48.94 13.07
C ILE A 104 9.19 -49.54 14.06
N GLY A 105 8.59 -50.68 13.71
CA GLY A 105 7.75 -51.50 14.60
C GLY A 105 7.18 -52.74 13.93
#